data_AF-A0A819AWH1-F1
#
_entry.id   AF-A0A819AWH1-F1
#
_cell.length_a   1.000
_cell.length_b   1.000
_cell.length_c   1.000
_cell.angle_alpha   90.00
_cell.angle_beta   90.00
_cell.angle_gamma   90.00
#
_symmetry.space_group_name_H-M   'P 1'
#
loop_
_entity.id
_entity.type
_entity.pdbx_description
1 polymer ?
#
loop_
_entity_poly.entity_id
_entity_poly.type
_entity_poly.pdbx_seq_one_letter_code
_entity_poly.pdbx_strand_id
1 'polypeptide(L)'
;MISHLSVVNYNKTFQLYENNIITITILPQFSIVNQNEIDSSFMYTQLLKEILIEIEYDVTAKEQFIDYVHNFYANNEIQLNAINEFKHTYEHYSPIWWYTKELFIYSILNRVLRTQDIDIIMKIGFFLQDFHQQIKQIHSMTKHSIQILFEIEINTRTSSVSFASLDHISFYGNNEKEIFFSMHTIFRIDEINQTNNRFWNVKLTMTNDNDEQLKCLTKYIRNEIGGETEYHRLD
;
A
#
# COMPACT_ATOMS: atom_id res chain seq x y z
N MET A 1 -8.32 -4.25 -1.92
CA MET A 1 -7.70 -2.97 -1.54
C MET A 1 -6.39 -2.88 -2.30
N ILE A 2 -6.28 -1.95 -3.25
CA ILE A 2 -5.26 -1.98 -4.30
C ILE A 2 -3.92 -1.50 -3.74
N SER A 3 -2.96 -2.41 -3.63
CA SER A 3 -1.56 -2.09 -3.43
C SER A 3 -0.99 -1.55 -4.74
N HIS A 4 -0.81 -0.24 -4.84
CA HIS A 4 -0.08 0.34 -5.96
C HIS A 4 1.43 0.15 -5.72
N LEU A 5 2.08 -0.70 -6.53
CA LEU A 5 3.51 -0.60 -6.79
C LEU A 5 3.70 0.60 -7.74
N SER A 6 4.02 1.77 -7.18
CA SER A 6 4.51 2.89 -7.97
C SER A 6 5.99 2.66 -8.26
N VAL A 7 6.32 2.23 -9.47
CA VAL A 7 7.69 2.30 -9.98
C VAL A 7 7.96 3.77 -10.28
N VAL A 8 8.65 4.47 -9.38
CA VAL A 8 9.09 5.85 -9.61
C VAL A 8 10.23 5.82 -10.62
N ASN A 9 9.99 6.45 -11.78
CA ASN A 9 11.01 6.68 -12.80
C ASN A 9 12.11 7.59 -12.21
N TYR A 10 13.35 7.10 -12.16
CA TYR A 10 14.51 7.69 -11.47
C TYR A 10 15.00 9.07 -11.95
N ASN A 11 14.23 9.84 -12.73
CA ASN A 11 14.68 11.10 -13.33
C ASN A 11 13.76 12.32 -13.12
N LYS A 12 12.85 12.32 -12.13
CA LYS A 12 12.12 13.55 -11.74
C LYS A 12 12.17 13.78 -10.22
N THR A 13 13.08 14.68 -9.84
CA THR A 13 13.02 15.59 -8.68
C THR A 13 12.43 15.04 -7.38
N PHE A 14 13.35 14.68 -6.47
CA PHE A 14 13.16 14.67 -5.03
C PHE A 14 12.61 16.03 -4.55
N GLN A 15 11.30 16.13 -4.37
CA GLN A 15 10.62 17.03 -3.43
C GLN A 15 9.12 16.69 -3.51
N LEU A 16 8.59 15.94 -2.52
CA LEU A 16 7.19 15.90 -2.01
C LEU A 16 6.55 14.52 -1.67
N TYR A 17 7.22 13.37 -1.75
CA TYR A 17 6.54 12.07 -1.54
C TYR A 17 7.06 11.20 -0.37
N GLU A 18 7.33 11.77 0.80
CA GLU A 18 7.93 11.04 1.93
C GLU A 18 6.94 10.29 2.86
N ASN A 19 5.62 10.26 2.59
CA ASN A 19 4.64 9.71 3.55
C ASN A 19 3.77 8.53 3.07
N ASN A 20 4.11 7.87 1.96
CA ASN A 20 3.27 6.83 1.35
C ASN A 20 3.95 5.44 1.28
N ILE A 21 4.37 4.88 2.41
CA ILE A 21 4.78 3.48 2.47
C ILE A 21 3.52 2.61 2.57
N ILE A 22 3.17 1.91 1.48
CA ILE A 22 2.13 0.89 1.49
C ILE A 22 2.82 -0.48 1.67
N THR A 23 2.45 -1.19 2.72
CA THR A 23 2.96 -2.54 2.98
C THR A 23 2.30 -3.52 2.01
N ILE A 24 3.09 -4.25 1.23
CA ILE A 24 2.62 -5.37 0.42
C ILE A 24 2.69 -6.62 1.28
N THR A 25 1.55 -7.22 1.57
CA THR A 25 1.51 -8.53 2.24
C THR A 25 1.55 -9.62 1.16
N ILE A 26 2.64 -10.39 1.14
CA ILE A 26 2.77 -11.58 0.29
C ILE A 26 2.44 -12.79 1.16
N LEU A 27 1.33 -13.46 0.87
CA LEU A 27 0.98 -14.71 1.54
C LEU A 27 1.69 -15.88 0.85
N PRO A 28 2.35 -16.78 1.59
CA PRO A 28 2.82 -18.04 1.04
C PRO A 28 1.61 -18.88 0.59
N GLN A 29 1.85 -19.82 -0.32
CA GLN A 29 0.80 -20.69 -0.84
C GLN A 29 0.35 -21.67 0.25
N PHE A 30 -0.66 -21.30 1.03
CA PHE A 30 -1.17 -22.17 2.10
C PHE A 30 -1.88 -23.40 1.53
N SER A 31 -1.54 -24.59 2.04
CA SER A 31 -2.52 -25.68 2.08
C SER A 31 -3.66 -25.29 3.01
N ILE A 32 -4.88 -25.69 2.66
CA ILE A 32 -6.17 -25.30 3.27
C ILE A 32 -6.27 -25.60 4.79
N VAL A 33 -5.24 -26.18 5.41
CA VAL A 33 -5.29 -26.80 6.73
C VAL A 33 -4.97 -25.84 7.88
N ASN A 34 -4.31 -24.69 7.66
CA ASN A 34 -3.93 -23.79 8.77
C ASN A 34 -4.36 -22.32 8.58
N GLN A 35 -5.68 -22.09 8.54
CA GLN A 35 -6.29 -20.75 8.43
C GLN A 35 -6.12 -19.88 9.70
N ASN A 36 -5.62 -20.44 10.80
CA ASN A 36 -5.52 -19.77 12.09
C ASN A 36 -4.25 -18.89 12.26
N GLU A 37 -3.32 -18.93 11.30
CA GLU A 37 -2.07 -18.15 11.32
C GLU A 37 -2.12 -16.92 10.40
N ILE A 38 -3.28 -16.64 9.80
CA ILE A 38 -3.46 -15.45 8.95
C ILE A 38 -3.59 -14.24 9.86
N ASP A 39 -2.79 -13.19 9.58
CA ASP A 39 -2.87 -11.92 10.28
C ASP A 39 -4.32 -11.41 10.29
N SER A 40 -4.84 -11.10 11.48
CA SER A 40 -6.19 -10.57 11.64
C SER A 40 -6.45 -9.34 10.76
N SER A 41 -5.45 -8.48 10.55
CA SER A 41 -5.53 -7.31 9.66
C SER A 41 -5.75 -7.69 8.19
N PHE A 42 -5.21 -8.83 7.74
CA PHE A 42 -5.47 -9.36 6.39
C PHE A 42 -6.92 -9.83 6.27
N MET A 43 -7.42 -10.57 7.25
CA MET A 43 -8.83 -11.03 7.26
C MET A 43 -9.80 -9.84 7.27
N TYR A 44 -9.54 -8.82 8.08
CA TYR A 44 -10.33 -7.58 8.08
C TYR A 44 -10.25 -6.84 6.74
N THR A 45 -9.06 -6.74 6.15
CA THR A 45 -8.86 -6.08 4.85
C THR A 45 -9.59 -6.81 3.72
N GLN A 46 -9.56 -8.14 3.74
CA GLN A 46 -10.23 -8.98 2.75
C GLN A 46 -11.75 -8.89 2.89
N LEU A 47 -12.28 -9.00 4.11
CA LEU A 47 -13.71 -8.83 4.39
C LEU A 47 -14.20 -7.42 4.02
N LEU A 48 -13.46 -6.38 4.42
CA LEU A 48 -13.77 -5.00 4.09
C LEU A 48 -13.78 -4.77 2.57
N LYS A 49 -12.83 -5.35 1.83
CA LYS A 49 -12.83 -5.31 0.36
C LYS A 49 -14.09 -5.95 -0.22
N GLU A 50 -14.50 -7.10 0.28
CA GLU A 50 -15.71 -7.79 -0.18
C GLU A 50 -16.96 -6.95 0.07
N ILE A 51 -17.11 -6.43 1.29
CA ILE A 51 -18.19 -5.51 1.68
C ILE A 51 -18.24 -4.29 0.76
N LEU A 52 -17.10 -3.60 0.55
CA LEU A 52 -17.04 -2.39 -0.27
C LEU A 52 -17.39 -2.65 -1.74
N ILE A 53 -17.10 -3.85 -2.26
CA ILE A 53 -17.42 -4.24 -3.63
C ILE A 53 -18.90 -4.57 -3.77
N GLU A 54 -19.50 -5.18 -2.75
CA GLU A 54 -20.90 -5.65 -2.76
C GLU A 54 -21.90 -4.56 -2.36
N ILE A 55 -21.48 -3.54 -1.62
CA ILE A 55 -22.33 -2.40 -1.27
C ILE A 55 -22.88 -1.73 -2.54
N GLU A 56 -24.19 -1.49 -2.52
CA GLU A 56 -24.86 -0.58 -3.45
C GLU A 56 -24.71 0.85 -2.92
N TYR A 57 -23.95 1.67 -3.65
CA TYR A 57 -23.86 3.10 -3.35
C TYR A 57 -25.03 3.83 -4.00
N ASP A 58 -25.77 4.58 -3.19
CA ASP A 58 -26.84 5.42 -3.70
C ASP A 58 -26.30 6.66 -4.44
N VAL A 59 -27.22 7.38 -5.09
CA VAL A 59 -26.89 8.60 -5.85
C VAL A 59 -26.30 9.72 -4.98
N THR A 60 -26.44 9.64 -3.64
CA THR A 60 -25.95 10.65 -2.70
C THR A 60 -24.52 10.36 -2.21
N ALA A 61 -24.00 9.14 -2.40
CA ALA A 61 -22.68 8.76 -1.91
C ALA A 61 -21.56 9.69 -2.39
N LYS A 62 -21.60 10.11 -3.67
CA LYS A 62 -20.68 11.09 -4.25
C LYS A 62 -20.79 12.45 -3.54
N GLU A 63 -22.00 12.91 -3.24
CA GLU A 63 -22.24 14.19 -2.57
C GLU A 63 -21.72 14.17 -1.13
N GLN A 64 -22.00 13.10 -0.38
CA GLN A 64 -21.51 12.91 0.98
C GLN A 64 -19.98 12.90 1.04
N PHE A 65 -19.32 12.29 0.04
CA PHE A 65 -17.88 12.32 -0.07
C PHE A 65 -17.35 13.72 -0.38
N ILE A 66 -17.98 14.44 -1.32
CA ILE A 66 -17.62 15.81 -1.68
C ILE A 66 -17.72 16.74 -0.47
N ASP A 67 -18.82 16.67 0.29
CA ASP A 67 -19.02 17.48 1.50
C ASP A 67 -17.92 17.19 2.54
N TYR A 68 -17.59 15.92 2.71
CA TYR A 68 -16.51 15.52 3.60
C TYR A 68 -15.14 16.08 3.16
N VAL A 69 -14.75 15.94 1.88
CA VAL A 69 -13.44 16.44 1.42
C VAL A 69 -13.40 17.97 1.35
N HIS A 70 -14.52 18.62 1.08
CA HIS A 70 -14.63 20.08 1.09
C HIS A 70 -14.39 20.63 2.50
N ASN A 71 -14.98 20.01 3.52
CA ASN A 71 -14.72 20.36 4.92
C ASN A 71 -13.28 20.03 5.33
N PHE A 72 -12.76 18.88 4.91
CA PHE A 72 -11.41 18.45 5.23
C PHE A 72 -10.33 19.38 4.65
N TYR A 73 -10.56 19.93 3.45
CA TYR A 73 -9.63 20.84 2.76
C TYR A 73 -10.08 22.31 2.80
N ALA A 74 -10.88 22.72 3.79
CA ALA A 74 -11.49 24.06 3.85
C ALA A 74 -10.50 25.23 3.69
N ASN A 75 -9.24 25.05 4.05
CA ASN A 75 -8.19 26.08 3.96
C ASN A 75 -7.21 25.87 2.79
N ASN A 76 -7.51 24.99 1.84
CA ASN A 76 -6.62 24.66 0.72
C ASN A 76 -7.32 24.91 -0.62
N GLU A 77 -7.15 26.12 -1.17
CA GLU A 77 -7.79 26.54 -2.43
C GLU A 77 -7.47 25.62 -3.62
N ILE A 78 -6.24 25.08 -3.68
CA ILE A 78 -5.84 24.15 -4.75
C ILE A 78 -6.70 22.89 -4.70
N GLN A 79 -6.88 22.33 -3.51
CA GLN A 79 -7.71 21.14 -3.32
C GLN A 79 -9.19 21.45 -3.50
N LEU A 80 -9.68 22.61 -3.03
CA LEU A 80 -11.07 23.02 -3.24
C LEU A 80 -11.41 23.17 -4.73
N ASN A 81 -10.52 23.75 -5.53
CA ASN A 81 -10.68 23.82 -6.98
C ASN A 81 -10.72 22.42 -7.62
N ALA A 82 -9.84 21.51 -7.18
CA ALA A 82 -9.84 20.12 -7.62
C ALA A 82 -11.13 19.37 -7.26
N ILE A 83 -11.68 19.62 -6.06
CA ILE A 83 -12.93 19.03 -5.58
C ILE A 83 -14.10 19.54 -6.42
N ASN A 84 -14.14 20.83 -6.73
CA ASN A 84 -15.17 21.40 -7.60
C ASN A 84 -15.10 20.83 -9.02
N GLU A 85 -13.89 20.69 -9.58
CA GLU A 85 -13.71 20.02 -10.88
C GLU A 85 -14.24 18.58 -10.81
N PHE A 86 -13.85 17.81 -9.80
CA PHE A 86 -14.31 16.44 -9.58
C PHE A 86 -15.83 16.36 -9.49
N LYS A 87 -16.47 17.26 -8.74
CA LYS A 87 -17.94 17.30 -8.59
C LYS A 87 -18.64 17.33 -9.94
N HIS A 88 -18.15 18.13 -10.88
CA HIS A 88 -18.81 18.39 -12.16
C HIS A 88 -18.38 17.49 -13.30
N THR A 89 -17.16 16.93 -13.26
CA THR A 89 -16.59 16.19 -14.40
C THR A 89 -16.22 14.74 -14.07
N TYR A 90 -16.62 14.24 -12.90
CA TYR A 90 -16.33 12.85 -12.50
C TYR A 90 -16.71 11.85 -13.59
N GLU A 91 -17.93 11.95 -14.14
CA GLU A 91 -18.49 11.03 -15.13
C GLU A 91 -17.81 11.16 -16.52
N HIS A 92 -17.03 12.22 -16.76
CA HIS A 92 -16.33 12.45 -18.02
C HIS A 92 -14.94 11.80 -18.06
N TYR A 93 -14.38 11.47 -16.90
CA TYR A 93 -13.06 10.87 -16.77
C TYR A 93 -13.13 9.55 -16.03
N SER A 94 -12.14 8.69 -16.26
CA SER A 94 -12.10 7.41 -15.55
C SER A 94 -11.61 7.57 -14.10
N PRO A 95 -12.04 6.70 -13.17
CA PRO A 95 -11.53 6.69 -11.79
C PRO A 95 -10.00 6.66 -11.69
N ILE A 96 -9.31 5.90 -12.54
CA ILE A 96 -7.84 5.83 -12.60
C ILE A 96 -7.24 7.19 -12.91
N TRP A 97 -7.85 7.96 -13.82
CA TRP A 97 -7.39 9.31 -14.13
C TRP A 97 -7.43 10.20 -12.89
N TRP A 98 -8.55 10.18 -12.15
CA TRP A 98 -8.70 10.94 -10.90
C TRP A 98 -7.75 10.50 -9.79
N TYR A 99 -7.46 9.20 -9.70
CA TYR A 99 -6.48 8.67 -8.76
C TYR A 99 -5.05 9.12 -9.07
N THR A 100 -4.67 9.10 -10.36
CA THR A 100 -3.31 9.47 -10.79
C THR A 100 -3.06 10.97 -10.81
N LYS A 101 -4.12 11.78 -10.75
CA LYS A 101 -4.00 13.23 -10.60
C LYS A 101 -3.54 13.52 -9.17
N GLU A 102 -2.39 14.19 -9.01
CA GLU A 102 -1.72 14.47 -7.72
C GLU A 102 -2.52 15.45 -6.81
N LEU A 103 -3.74 15.08 -6.44
CA LEU A 103 -4.72 15.91 -5.74
C LEU A 103 -5.41 15.11 -4.62
N PHE A 104 -6.53 15.62 -4.13
CA PHE A 104 -7.21 15.13 -2.93
C PHE A 104 -7.56 13.64 -2.97
N ILE A 105 -7.91 13.07 -4.13
CA ILE A 105 -8.27 11.64 -4.25
C ILE A 105 -7.12 10.74 -3.83
N TYR A 106 -5.93 10.94 -4.41
CA TYR A 106 -4.72 10.20 -4.05
C TYR A 106 -4.40 10.34 -2.56
N SER A 107 -4.46 11.57 -2.06
CA SER A 107 -4.12 11.89 -0.67
C SER A 107 -5.08 11.23 0.32
N ILE A 108 -6.39 11.30 0.06
CA ILE A 108 -7.40 10.69 0.90
C ILE A 108 -7.30 9.17 0.84
N LEU A 109 -7.15 8.57 -0.34
CA LEU A 109 -7.01 7.12 -0.48
C LEU A 109 -5.84 6.59 0.31
N ASN A 110 -4.64 7.10 0.10
CA ASN A 110 -3.46 6.63 0.85
C ASN A 110 -3.62 6.82 2.35
N ARG A 111 -4.27 7.91 2.78
CA ARG A 111 -4.55 8.13 4.19
C ARG A 111 -5.49 7.08 4.76
N VAL A 112 -6.65 6.86 4.14
CA VAL A 112 -7.67 5.94 4.68
C VAL A 112 -7.19 4.50 4.65
N LEU A 113 -6.37 4.13 3.68
CA LEU A 113 -5.73 2.82 3.61
C LEU A 113 -4.75 2.60 4.76
N ARG A 114 -4.06 3.66 5.19
CA ARG A 114 -3.12 3.62 6.31
C ARG A 114 -3.81 3.68 7.67
N THR A 115 -4.83 4.52 7.82
CA THR A 115 -5.54 4.70 9.09
C THR A 115 -6.63 3.65 9.32
N GLN A 116 -7.04 2.93 8.26
CA GLN A 116 -8.17 2.01 8.27
C GLN A 116 -9.45 2.62 8.86
N ASP A 117 -9.66 3.92 8.62
CA ASP A 117 -10.83 4.65 9.12
C ASP A 117 -12.07 4.24 8.33
N ILE A 118 -12.91 3.39 8.92
CA ILE A 118 -14.07 2.79 8.28
C ILE A 118 -15.06 3.86 7.82
N ASP A 119 -15.27 4.93 8.59
CA ASP A 119 -16.25 5.97 8.26
C ASP A 119 -15.85 6.71 6.99
N ILE A 120 -14.56 7.00 6.82
CA ILE A 120 -14.05 7.65 5.60
C ILE A 120 -13.99 6.64 4.44
N ILE A 121 -13.60 5.39 4.71
CA ILE A 121 -13.56 4.31 3.71
C ILE A 121 -14.94 4.11 3.07
N MET A 122 -16.00 4.13 3.89
CA MET A 122 -17.38 4.04 3.41
C MET A 122 -17.77 5.23 2.54
N LYS A 123 -17.36 6.45 2.90
CA LYS A 123 -17.63 7.67 2.11
C LYS A 123 -16.95 7.64 0.74
N ILE A 124 -15.70 7.18 0.66
CA ILE A 124 -14.98 7.04 -0.62
C ILE A 124 -15.30 5.70 -1.33
N GLY A 125 -16.20 4.90 -0.75
CA GLY A 125 -16.48 3.54 -1.21
C GLY A 125 -16.98 3.46 -2.65
N PHE A 126 -17.83 4.40 -3.10
CA PHE A 126 -18.31 4.45 -4.49
C PHE A 126 -17.14 4.59 -5.47
N PHE A 127 -16.18 5.46 -5.15
CA PHE A 127 -14.99 5.66 -5.97
C PHE A 127 -14.11 4.40 -5.98
N LEU A 128 -13.94 3.75 -4.82
CA LEU A 128 -13.19 2.49 -4.72
C LEU A 128 -13.83 1.37 -5.55
N GLN A 129 -15.16 1.31 -5.57
CA GLN A 129 -15.91 0.35 -6.39
C GLN A 129 -15.68 0.64 -7.88
N ASP A 130 -15.89 1.87 -8.33
CA ASP A 130 -15.65 2.28 -9.72
C ASP A 130 -14.19 2.02 -10.16
N PHE A 131 -13.24 2.39 -9.31
CA PHE A 131 -11.81 2.19 -9.54
C PHE A 131 -11.45 0.71 -9.64
N HIS A 132 -12.00 -0.13 -8.77
CA HIS A 132 -11.83 -1.58 -8.84
C HIS A 132 -12.45 -2.19 -10.09
N GLN A 133 -13.64 -1.75 -10.51
CA GLN A 133 -14.27 -2.20 -11.75
C GLN A 133 -13.44 -1.80 -12.97
N GLN A 134 -12.88 -0.59 -12.98
CA GLN A 134 -11.99 -0.16 -14.07
C GLN A 134 -10.73 -1.03 -14.16
N ILE A 135 -10.11 -1.37 -13.03
CA ILE A 135 -8.95 -2.29 -13.02
C ILE A 135 -9.35 -3.67 -13.54
N LYS A 136 -10.51 -4.20 -13.13
CA LYS A 136 -11.03 -5.48 -13.64
C LYS A 136 -11.24 -5.44 -15.16
N GLN A 137 -11.82 -4.36 -15.67
CA GLN A 137 -12.03 -4.16 -17.10
C GLN A 137 -10.70 -4.15 -17.85
N ILE A 138 -9.74 -3.32 -17.42
CA ILE A 138 -8.41 -3.25 -18.04
C ILE A 138 -7.71 -4.61 -17.98
N HIS A 139 -7.75 -5.29 -16.83
CA HIS A 139 -7.17 -6.62 -16.65
C HIS A 139 -7.77 -7.64 -17.62
N SER A 140 -9.10 -7.62 -17.81
CA SER A 140 -9.78 -8.52 -18.75
C SER A 140 -9.39 -8.26 -20.21
N MET A 141 -9.04 -7.01 -20.54
CA MET A 141 -8.57 -6.61 -21.86
C MET A 141 -7.09 -6.97 -22.06
N THR A 142 -6.28 -6.92 -21.01
CA THR A 142 -4.88 -7.36 -21.01
C THR A 142 -4.78 -8.88 -20.84
N LYS A 143 -4.92 -9.63 -21.94
CA LYS A 143 -4.74 -11.10 -21.98
C LYS A 143 -3.29 -11.58 -21.80
N HIS A 144 -2.40 -10.76 -21.26
CA HIS A 144 -0.97 -11.07 -21.18
C HIS A 144 -0.49 -11.03 -19.74
N SER A 145 0.00 -12.17 -19.26
CA SER A 145 0.64 -12.27 -17.95
C SER A 145 2.00 -11.59 -17.97
N ILE A 146 2.20 -10.70 -16.99
CA ILE A 146 3.52 -10.22 -16.59
C ILE A 146 3.96 -11.10 -15.42
N GLN A 147 5.19 -11.60 -15.49
CA GLN A 147 5.84 -12.37 -14.44
C GLN A 147 6.82 -11.45 -13.72
N ILE A 148 6.77 -11.47 -12.38
CA ILE A 148 7.69 -10.74 -11.52
C ILE A 148 8.34 -11.76 -10.61
N LEU A 149 9.67 -11.85 -10.65
CA LEU A 149 10.50 -12.62 -9.74
C LEU A 149 11.12 -11.66 -8.73
N PHE A 150 10.97 -11.95 -7.44
CA PHE A 150 11.67 -11.23 -6.39
C PHE A 150 12.90 -12.05 -5.98
N GLU A 151 14.08 -11.45 -6.12
CA GLU A 151 15.35 -12.02 -5.68
C GLU A 151 15.75 -11.33 -4.37
N ILE A 152 15.65 -12.04 -3.25
CA ILE A 152 15.92 -11.48 -1.92
C ILE A 152 17.33 -11.89 -1.46
N GLU A 153 18.18 -10.90 -1.25
CA GLU A 153 19.50 -11.08 -0.64
C GLU A 153 19.40 -10.94 0.89
N ILE A 154 19.70 -12.04 1.61
CA ILE A 154 19.67 -12.10 3.07
C ILE A 154 21.11 -12.12 3.60
N ASN A 155 21.51 -11.06 4.30
CA ASN A 155 22.79 -11.03 4.99
C ASN A 155 22.67 -11.64 6.40
N THR A 156 23.06 -12.90 6.53
CA THR A 156 22.96 -13.65 7.79
C THR A 156 23.94 -13.20 8.89
N ARG A 157 24.93 -12.36 8.57
CA ARG A 157 25.97 -11.93 9.53
C ARG A 157 25.67 -10.63 10.23
N THR A 158 24.75 -9.83 9.68
CA THR A 158 24.51 -8.44 10.11
C THR A 158 23.04 -8.12 10.33
N SER A 159 22.16 -9.12 10.22
CA SER A 159 20.73 -8.94 10.37
C SER A 159 20.33 -8.81 11.84
N SER A 160 19.80 -7.64 12.22
CA SER A 160 18.98 -7.48 13.44
C SER A 160 17.60 -8.10 13.30
N VAL A 161 17.17 -8.34 12.06
CA VAL A 161 15.89 -8.94 11.72
C VAL A 161 15.94 -10.45 11.91
N SER A 162 14.94 -11.00 12.59
CA SER A 162 14.82 -12.44 12.81
C SER A 162 14.22 -13.11 11.57
N PHE A 163 14.84 -14.21 11.12
CA PHE A 163 14.29 -15.09 10.11
C PHE A 163 14.65 -16.55 10.43
N ALA A 164 13.88 -17.50 9.92
CA ALA A 164 14.06 -18.93 10.16
C ALA A 164 13.88 -19.73 8.87
N SER A 165 14.81 -20.64 8.58
CA SER A 165 14.58 -21.68 7.57
C SER A 165 13.68 -22.75 8.15
N LEU A 166 12.69 -23.19 7.37
CA LEU A 166 11.73 -24.21 7.80
C LEU A 166 12.02 -25.61 7.21
N ASP A 167 13.12 -25.79 6.49
CA ASP A 167 13.48 -27.00 5.74
C ASP A 167 13.30 -28.33 6.53
N HIS A 168 13.42 -28.30 7.86
CA HIS A 168 13.32 -29.50 8.70
C HIS A 168 12.21 -29.47 9.75
N ILE A 169 11.46 -28.38 9.82
CA ILE A 169 10.40 -28.16 10.82
C ILE A 169 9.03 -27.87 10.20
N SER A 170 8.97 -27.53 8.91
CA SER A 170 7.71 -27.39 8.20
C SER A 170 7.07 -28.77 7.98
N PHE A 171 5.75 -28.76 7.79
CA PHE A 171 4.99 -29.94 7.42
C PHE A 171 5.48 -30.57 6.10
N TYR A 172 6.01 -29.75 5.20
CA TYR A 172 6.53 -30.18 3.90
C TYR A 172 7.96 -30.72 3.98
N GLY A 173 8.66 -30.49 5.10
CA GLY A 173 10.02 -30.92 5.33
C GLY A 173 10.94 -30.52 4.17
N ASN A 174 11.77 -31.47 3.72
CA ASN A 174 12.77 -31.22 2.67
C ASN A 174 12.19 -31.04 1.25
N ASN A 175 10.87 -31.11 1.07
CA ASN A 175 10.25 -30.97 -0.25
C ASN A 175 10.12 -29.51 -0.69
N GLU A 176 10.07 -28.58 0.27
CA GLU A 176 9.98 -27.15 0.03
C GLU A 176 11.02 -26.43 0.88
N LYS A 177 11.70 -25.45 0.28
CA LYS A 177 12.68 -24.61 0.98
C LYS A 177 12.00 -23.30 1.30
N GLU A 178 11.69 -23.12 2.58
CA GLU A 178 10.93 -21.96 3.05
C GLU A 178 11.76 -21.17 4.06
N ILE A 179 11.67 -19.85 3.98
CA ILE A 179 12.28 -18.93 4.94
C ILE A 179 11.17 -18.03 5.48
N PHE A 180 10.98 -18.05 6.79
CA PHE A 180 10.08 -17.15 7.50
C PHE A 180 10.83 -15.92 7.96
N PHE A 181 10.30 -14.76 7.66
CA PHE A 181 10.79 -13.49 8.20
C PHE A 181 9.89 -13.04 9.34
N SER A 182 10.47 -12.44 10.38
CA SER A 182 9.71 -11.79 11.44
C SER A 182 8.84 -10.66 10.87
N MET A 183 7.69 -10.40 11.52
CA MET A 183 6.85 -9.27 11.16
C MET A 183 7.65 -7.96 11.18
N HIS A 184 7.31 -7.03 10.30
CA HIS A 184 8.01 -5.74 10.10
C HIS A 184 9.40 -5.84 9.46
N THR A 185 9.71 -6.95 8.81
CA THR A 185 10.89 -7.02 7.94
C THR A 185 10.73 -6.06 6.75
N ILE A 186 11.68 -5.14 6.59
CA ILE A 186 11.70 -4.17 5.51
C ILE A 186 12.74 -4.60 4.47
N PHE A 187 12.34 -4.62 3.20
CA PHE A 187 13.21 -4.87 2.06
C PHE A 187 13.37 -3.59 1.24
N ARG A 188 14.60 -3.28 0.85
CA ARG A 188 14.92 -2.22 -0.12
C ARG A 188 14.97 -2.83 -1.52
N ILE A 189 14.39 -2.15 -2.51
CA ILE A 189 14.60 -2.48 -3.93
C ILE A 189 15.96 -1.92 -4.34
N ASP A 190 16.86 -2.79 -4.78
CA ASP A 190 18.17 -2.39 -5.30
C ASP A 190 18.11 -2.23 -6.81
N GLU A 191 17.52 -3.21 -7.50
CA GLU A 191 17.48 -3.24 -8.96
C GLU A 191 16.15 -3.78 -9.48
N ILE A 192 15.73 -3.25 -10.63
CA ILE A 192 14.58 -3.75 -11.40
C ILE A 192 15.08 -4.02 -12.81
N ASN A 193 15.23 -5.29 -13.16
CA ASN A 193 15.77 -5.74 -14.44
C ASN A 193 14.69 -6.45 -15.25
N GLN A 194 14.52 -6.06 -16.50
CA GLN A 194 13.60 -6.74 -17.41
C GLN A 194 14.39 -7.73 -18.28
N THR A 195 14.19 -9.03 -18.09
CA THR A 195 14.90 -10.06 -18.89
C THR A 195 14.21 -10.36 -20.22
N ASN A 196 12.89 -10.12 -20.30
CA ASN A 196 12.15 -10.06 -21.56
C ASN A 196 10.91 -9.15 -21.38
N ASN A 197 10.17 -8.87 -22.46
CA ASN A 197 9.02 -7.95 -22.43
C ASN A 197 7.94 -8.26 -21.36
N ARG A 198 7.99 -9.43 -20.71
CA ARG A 198 7.00 -9.87 -19.71
C ARG A 198 7.60 -10.42 -18.43
N PHE A 199 8.92 -10.42 -18.27
CA PHE A 199 9.57 -10.96 -17.07
C PHE A 199 10.45 -9.89 -16.43
N TRP A 200 10.09 -9.55 -15.20
CA TRP A 200 10.81 -8.60 -14.36
C TRP A 200 11.48 -9.35 -13.22
N ASN A 201 12.78 -9.18 -13.06
CA ASN A 201 13.50 -9.55 -11.85
C ASN A 201 13.66 -8.29 -11.00
N VAL A 202 13.18 -8.34 -9.76
CA VAL A 202 13.29 -7.28 -8.77
C VAL A 202 14.22 -7.78 -7.67
N LYS A 203 15.42 -7.21 -7.63
CA LYS A 203 16.39 -7.52 -6.59
C LYS A 203 16.09 -6.70 -5.34
N LEU A 204 15.98 -7.39 -4.22
CA LEU A 204 15.65 -6.86 -2.91
C LEU A 204 16.76 -7.18 -1.93
N THR A 205 17.15 -6.22 -1.09
CA THR A 205 18.03 -6.46 0.07
C THR A 205 17.26 -6.22 1.35
N MET A 206 17.38 -7.14 2.31
CA MET A 206 16.83 -6.95 3.63
C MET A 206 17.57 -5.81 4.35
N THR A 207 16.82 -4.84 4.85
CA THR A 207 17.36 -3.73 5.65
C THR A 207 17.66 -4.20 7.08
N ASN A 208 18.49 -3.45 7.80
CA ASN A 208 18.83 -3.73 9.20
C ASN A 208 18.80 -2.43 10.03
N ASP A 209 19.02 -2.56 11.35
CA ASP A 209 18.98 -1.42 12.27
C ASP A 209 20.07 -0.38 11.99
N ASN A 210 21.09 -0.73 11.20
CA ASN A 210 22.18 0.16 10.80
C ASN A 210 21.89 0.89 9.50
N ASP A 211 20.71 0.70 8.91
CA ASP A 211 20.31 1.37 7.68
C ASP A 211 20.13 2.89 7.91
N GLU A 212 21.10 3.68 7.45
CA GLU A 212 21.13 5.13 7.67
C GLU A 212 19.91 5.85 7.07
N GLN A 213 19.35 5.35 5.98
CA GLN A 213 18.14 5.94 5.39
C GLN A 213 16.92 5.69 6.28
N LEU A 214 16.74 4.46 6.79
CA LEU A 214 15.67 4.16 7.74
C LEU A 214 15.83 4.91 9.05
N LYS A 215 17.06 5.09 9.56
CA LYS A 215 17.33 5.92 10.73
C LYS A 215 16.93 7.37 10.49
N CYS A 216 17.29 7.93 9.34
CA CYS A 216 16.94 9.31 8.97
C CYS A 216 15.42 9.48 8.89
N LEU A 217 14.74 8.56 8.20
CA LEU A 217 13.28 8.55 8.08
C LEU A 217 12.60 8.44 9.45
N THR A 218 13.04 7.50 10.28
CA THR A 218 12.50 7.30 11.63
C THR A 218 12.70 8.56 12.49
N LYS A 219 13.85 9.23 12.38
CA LYS A 219 14.13 10.48 13.08
C LYS A 219 13.23 11.62 12.59
N TYR A 220 13.03 11.74 11.28
CA TYR A 220 12.13 12.72 10.69
C TYR A 220 10.69 12.51 11.16
N ILE A 221 10.17 11.29 11.05
CA ILE A 221 8.82 10.93 11.52
C ILE A 221 8.66 11.23 13.01
N ARG A 222 9.66 10.89 13.84
CA ARG A 222 9.66 11.22 15.28
C ARG A 222 9.60 12.73 15.54
N ASN A 223 10.29 13.54 14.74
CA ASN A 223 10.27 15.00 14.88
C ASN A 223 8.94 15.61 14.41
N GLU A 224 8.33 15.05 13.37
CA GLU A 224 7.03 15.50 12.84
C GLU A 224 5.86 15.12 13.75
N ILE A 225 5.91 13.93 14.35
CA ILE A 225 4.88 13.45 15.29
C ILE A 225 5.14 13.99 16.72
N GLY A 226 6.40 14.29 17.04
CA GLY A 226 6.85 14.77 18.34
C GLY A 226 7.20 16.25 18.35
N GLY A 227 6.18 17.11 18.31
CA GLY A 227 6.30 18.43 18.90
C GLY A 227 6.46 18.28 20.41
N GLU A 228 7.57 18.78 20.96
CA GLU A 228 7.90 18.92 22.40
C GLU A 228 6.95 18.23 23.38
N THR A 229 7.23 16.98 23.77
CA THR A 229 6.96 16.46 25.14
C THR A 229 7.36 14.99 25.22
N GLU A 230 8.54 14.71 25.79
CA GLU A 230 8.80 13.54 26.66
C GLU A 230 10.27 13.50 27.15
N TYR A 231 10.65 14.48 27.98
CA TYR A 231 11.78 14.34 28.90
C TYR A 231 11.37 14.53 30.38
N HIS A 232 10.08 14.49 30.69
CA HIS A 232 9.57 14.59 32.06
C HIS A 232 8.64 13.43 32.40
N ARG A 233 9.13 12.18 32.37
CA ARG A 233 8.59 11.06 33.15
C ARG A 233 9.65 9.98 33.39
N LEU A 234 10.75 10.36 34.03
CA LEU A 234 11.60 9.43 34.78
C LEU A 234 12.18 10.19 35.98
N ASP A 235 11.34 10.33 37.00
CA ASP A 235 11.70 10.34 38.43
C ASP A 235 10.58 9.60 39.17
#